data_AF-A0A0G0JF54-F1
#
_entry.id   AF-A0A0G0JF54-F1
#
_cell.length_a   1.000
_cell.length_b   1.000
_cell.length_c   1.000
_cell.angle_alpha   90.00
_cell.angle_beta   90.00
_cell.angle_gamma   90.00
#
_symmetry.space_group_name_H-M   'P 1'
#
loop_
_entity.id
_entity.type
_entity.pdbx_description
1 polymer ?
#
loop_
_entity_poly.entity_id
_entity_poly.type
_entity_poly.pdbx_seq_one_letter_code
_entity_poly.pdbx_strand_id
1 'polypeptide(L)'
;MINEKADNKIDNLQIDKKEIIVLAENRHGLHDDVILTFLDKYLNFLDGVLLELPIDFQDSINTYVNSGKIDDKLERYFNGAEREGKNIRGLLKIIDKVKKANKTLACIDSSKVQTSQYYTPSKHGYYFLKGESRNEDMFENINWYLNEKPGKYLIIAGAKHVEKGKHFRSGDDTLGARLENKYRGRYVAIFL
;
A
#
# COMPACT_ATOMS: atom_id res chain seq x y z
N MET A 1 17.90 -22.60 -0.35
CA MET A 1 18.96 -21.74 -0.91
C MET A 1 18.47 -20.45 -1.59
N ILE A 2 17.20 -20.31 -2.01
CA ILE A 2 16.69 -19.02 -2.53
C ILE A 2 16.30 -18.05 -1.37
N ASN A 3 15.81 -18.57 -0.24
CA ASN A 3 15.40 -17.75 0.91
C ASN A 3 16.56 -17.05 1.65
N GLU A 4 17.72 -17.69 1.81
CA GLU A 4 18.85 -17.12 2.59
C GLU A 4 19.45 -15.84 1.96
N LYS A 5 19.31 -15.64 0.64
CA LYS A 5 19.79 -14.42 -0.03
C LYS A 5 18.83 -13.25 0.13
N ALA A 6 17.53 -13.51 0.29
CA ALA A 6 16.54 -12.48 0.59
C ALA A 6 16.64 -12.03 2.05
N ASP A 7 16.81 -12.98 2.98
CA ASP A 7 16.95 -12.70 4.41
C ASP A 7 18.16 -11.80 4.71
N ASN A 8 19.33 -12.09 4.12
CA ASN A 8 20.54 -11.27 4.28
C ASN A 8 20.42 -9.85 3.68
N LYS A 9 19.57 -9.64 2.65
CA LYS A 9 19.34 -8.30 2.10
C LYS A 9 18.45 -7.47 3.02
N ILE A 10 17.48 -8.09 3.69
CA ILE A 10 16.53 -7.38 4.56
C ILE A 10 17.17 -6.99 5.89
N ASP A 11 18.03 -7.84 6.47
CA ASP A 11 18.69 -7.54 7.75
C ASP A 11 19.68 -6.36 7.63
N ASN A 12 20.26 -6.15 6.45
CA ASN A 12 21.13 -4.99 6.17
C ASN A 12 20.38 -3.65 6.03
N LEU A 13 19.05 -3.67 5.88
CA LEU A 13 18.26 -2.45 5.67
C LEU A 13 17.93 -1.70 6.96
N GLN A 14 18.33 -2.23 8.13
CA GLN A 14 18.02 -1.66 9.45
C GLN A 14 16.53 -1.33 9.57
N ILE A 15 15.68 -2.31 9.21
CA ILE A 15 14.21 -2.20 9.14
C ILE A 15 13.64 -1.69 10.47
N ASP A 16 14.24 -2.11 11.58
CA ASP A 16 13.92 -1.69 12.94
C ASP A 16 14.09 -0.17 13.18
N LYS A 17 14.91 0.51 12.37
CA LYS A 17 15.10 1.97 12.44
C LYS A 17 14.24 2.75 11.45
N LYS A 18 13.40 2.07 10.66
CA LYS A 18 12.55 2.71 9.65
C LYS A 18 11.17 2.99 10.22
N GLU A 19 10.65 4.15 9.85
CA GLU A 19 9.28 4.57 10.12
C GLU A 19 8.35 4.14 8.98
N ILE A 20 8.86 4.19 7.74
CA ILE A 20 8.11 3.80 6.56
C ILE A 20 8.89 2.72 5.83
N ILE A 21 8.27 1.54 5.72
CA ILE A 21 8.80 0.43 4.94
C ILE A 21 7.83 0.16 3.81
N VAL A 22 8.31 0.11 2.58
CA VAL A 22 7.46 -0.18 1.41
C VAL A 22 7.86 -1.51 0.81
N LEU A 23 6.89 -2.40 0.63
CA LEU A 23 7.01 -3.58 -0.21
C LEU A 23 6.43 -3.23 -1.58
N ALA A 24 7.33 -3.06 -2.55
CA ALA A 24 7.05 -2.56 -3.87
C ALA A 24 6.86 -3.73 -4.85
N GLU A 25 5.62 -4.12 -5.11
CA GLU A 25 5.27 -5.26 -5.95
C GLU A 25 5.46 -4.97 -7.45
N ASN A 26 6.25 -5.76 -8.16
CA ASN A 26 6.33 -5.64 -9.63
C ASN A 26 5.02 -6.05 -10.35
N ARG A 27 4.19 -6.88 -9.72
CA ARG A 27 2.89 -7.35 -10.19
C ARG A 27 2.00 -7.66 -8.99
N HIS A 28 0.82 -7.07 -8.95
CA HIS A 28 -0.12 -7.21 -7.82
C HIS A 28 -0.52 -8.67 -7.58
N GLY A 29 -0.33 -9.13 -6.35
CA GLY A 29 -0.74 -10.45 -5.88
C GLY A 29 0.20 -11.60 -6.26
N LEU A 30 1.38 -11.27 -6.81
CA LEU A 30 2.40 -12.29 -7.12
C LEU A 30 3.29 -12.60 -5.92
N HIS A 31 3.34 -11.71 -4.93
CA HIS A 31 4.30 -11.77 -3.82
C HIS A 31 3.64 -11.98 -2.45
N ASP A 32 2.40 -12.48 -2.40
CA ASP A 32 1.66 -12.65 -1.15
C ASP A 32 2.45 -13.46 -0.11
N ASP A 33 3.08 -14.56 -0.52
CA ASP A 33 3.86 -15.41 0.38
C ASP A 33 5.11 -14.68 0.94
N VAL A 34 5.72 -13.81 0.15
CA VAL A 34 6.87 -13.00 0.58
C VAL A 34 6.40 -11.92 1.55
N ILE A 35 5.27 -11.26 1.27
CA ILE A 35 4.67 -10.27 2.15
C ILE A 35 4.25 -10.92 3.48
N LEU A 36 3.64 -12.10 3.44
CA LEU A 36 3.26 -12.86 4.64
C LEU A 36 4.48 -13.24 5.47
N THR A 37 5.56 -13.70 4.82
CA THR A 37 6.84 -14.00 5.47
C THR A 37 7.45 -12.76 6.13
N PHE A 38 7.41 -11.61 5.44
CA PHE A 38 7.83 -10.33 6.03
C PHE A 38 7.02 -10.03 7.28
N LEU A 39 5.68 -10.11 7.19
CA LEU A 39 4.79 -9.87 8.33
C LEU A 39 5.01 -10.86 9.48
N ASP A 40 5.35 -12.13 9.22
CA ASP A 40 5.70 -13.09 10.28
C ASP A 40 6.90 -12.63 11.12
N LYS A 41 7.91 -12.04 10.48
CA LYS A 41 9.10 -11.56 11.16
C LYS A 41 8.89 -10.20 11.85
N TYR A 42 8.00 -9.38 11.31
CA TYR A 42 8.07 -7.93 11.50
C TYR A 42 6.76 -7.25 11.93
N LEU A 43 5.62 -7.94 11.85
CA LEU A 43 4.32 -7.34 12.18
C LEU A 43 4.23 -6.80 13.61
N ASN A 44 4.92 -7.43 14.56
CA ASN A 44 4.89 -6.98 15.96
C ASN A 44 5.53 -5.60 16.16
N PHE A 45 6.50 -5.21 15.34
CA PHE A 45 7.13 -3.89 15.44
C PHE A 45 6.34 -2.78 14.71
N LEU A 46 5.43 -3.17 13.82
CA LEU A 46 4.63 -2.26 13.02
C LEU A 46 3.41 -1.79 13.82
N ASP A 47 2.98 -0.56 13.59
CA ASP A 47 1.72 0.01 14.09
C ASP A 47 0.57 -0.23 13.10
N GLY A 48 0.89 -0.45 11.83
CA GLY A 48 -0.10 -0.76 10.81
C GLY A 48 0.46 -1.10 9.44
N VAL A 49 -0.48 -1.44 8.56
CA VAL A 49 -0.25 -1.68 7.14
C VAL A 49 -1.14 -0.75 6.32
N LEU A 50 -0.53 -0.03 5.39
CA LEU A 50 -1.18 0.83 4.42
C LEU A 50 -1.24 0.12 3.07
N LEU A 51 -2.42 0.04 2.48
CA LEU A 51 -2.71 -0.71 1.27
C LEU A 51 -2.92 0.25 0.10
N GLU A 52 -2.31 -0.03 -1.05
CA GLU A 52 -2.67 0.60 -2.34
C GLU A 52 -4.06 0.13 -2.80
N LEU A 53 -5.07 0.49 -2.02
CA LEU A 53 -6.48 0.41 -2.35
C LEU A 53 -7.06 1.83 -2.31
N PRO A 54 -8.08 2.11 -3.15
CA PRO A 54 -8.73 3.42 -3.17
C PRO A 54 -9.27 3.78 -1.79
N ILE A 55 -9.09 5.03 -1.34
CA ILE A 55 -9.52 5.45 0.00
C ILE A 55 -11.02 5.22 0.26
N ASP A 56 -11.85 5.27 -0.78
CA ASP A 56 -13.28 5.02 -0.68
C ASP A 56 -13.62 3.53 -0.40
N PHE A 57 -12.63 2.63 -0.42
CA PHE A 57 -12.78 1.21 -0.05
C PHE A 57 -12.54 0.98 1.45
N GLN A 58 -12.18 2.00 2.22
CA GLN A 58 -11.91 1.83 3.66
C GLN A 58 -13.08 1.19 4.40
N ASP A 59 -14.33 1.56 4.09
CA ASP A 59 -15.52 0.97 4.71
C ASP A 59 -15.71 -0.50 4.37
N SER A 60 -15.38 -0.90 3.14
CA SER A 60 -15.41 -2.31 2.72
C SER A 60 -14.33 -3.13 3.45
N ILE A 61 -13.13 -2.56 3.62
CA ILE A 61 -12.06 -3.17 4.42
C ILE A 61 -12.48 -3.28 5.88
N ASN A 62 -13.05 -2.24 6.47
CA ASN A 62 -13.57 -2.26 7.84
C ASN A 62 -14.66 -3.33 8.00
N THR A 63 -15.57 -3.44 7.03
CA THR A 63 -16.64 -4.46 7.01
C THR A 63 -16.05 -5.87 7.01
N TYR A 64 -15.04 -6.13 6.16
CA TYR A 64 -14.35 -7.42 6.12
C TYR A 64 -13.59 -7.69 7.43
N VAL A 65 -12.85 -6.71 7.95
CA VAL A 65 -12.12 -6.84 9.23
C VAL A 65 -13.08 -7.17 10.37
N ASN A 66 -14.26 -6.54 10.43
CA ASN A 66 -15.20 -6.76 11.52
C ASN A 66 -16.00 -8.07 11.40
N SER A 67 -16.43 -8.44 10.19
CA SER A 67 -17.41 -9.52 9.98
C SER A 67 -16.85 -10.75 9.26
N GLY A 68 -15.68 -10.64 8.63
CA GLY A 68 -15.14 -11.63 7.70
C GLY A 68 -15.88 -11.70 6.36
N LYS A 69 -16.86 -10.82 6.11
CA LYS A 69 -17.66 -10.81 4.88
C LYS A 69 -17.10 -9.80 3.89
N ILE A 70 -17.01 -10.22 2.63
CA ILE A 70 -16.68 -9.36 1.49
C ILE A 70 -17.99 -8.73 1.03
N ASP A 71 -18.03 -7.40 0.91
CA ASP A 71 -19.18 -6.70 0.35
C ASP A 71 -19.13 -6.66 -1.19
N ASP A 72 -20.23 -6.25 -1.81
CA ASP A 72 -20.33 -6.15 -3.28
C ASP A 72 -19.27 -5.24 -3.90
N LYS A 73 -18.84 -4.20 -3.18
CA LYS A 73 -17.88 -3.21 -3.68
C LYS A 73 -16.49 -3.84 -3.79
N LEU A 74 -16.03 -4.49 -2.73
CA LEU A 74 -14.77 -5.20 -2.67
C LEU A 74 -14.77 -6.42 -3.60
N GLU A 75 -15.88 -7.17 -3.67
CA GLU A 75 -16.02 -8.32 -4.56
C GLU A 75 -15.95 -7.91 -6.04
N ARG A 76 -16.59 -6.81 -6.45
CA ARG A 76 -16.46 -6.27 -7.82
C ARG A 76 -15.03 -5.85 -8.12
N TYR A 77 -14.32 -5.28 -7.16
CA TYR A 77 -12.92 -4.89 -7.33
C TYR A 77 -12.03 -6.12 -7.56
N PHE A 78 -12.18 -7.17 -6.75
CA PHE A 78 -11.44 -8.42 -6.94
C PHE A 78 -11.72 -9.04 -8.31
N ASN A 79 -13.00 -9.17 -8.67
CA ASN A 79 -13.38 -9.72 -9.97
C ASN A 79 -12.83 -8.90 -11.15
N GLY A 80 -12.76 -7.57 -11.03
CA GLY A 80 -12.16 -6.70 -12.04
C GLY A 80 -10.65 -6.94 -12.20
N ALA A 81 -9.91 -6.99 -11.08
CA ALA A 81 -8.47 -7.22 -11.09
C ALA A 81 -8.11 -8.64 -11.57
N GLU A 82 -8.90 -9.66 -11.22
CA GLU A 82 -8.69 -11.03 -11.66
C GLU A 82 -8.90 -11.20 -13.16
N ARG A 83 -9.85 -10.48 -13.76
CA ARG A 83 -10.03 -10.41 -15.22
C ARG A 83 -8.82 -9.80 -15.95
N GLU A 84 -8.06 -8.96 -15.28
CA GLU A 84 -6.78 -8.42 -15.77
C GLU A 84 -5.58 -9.35 -15.51
N GLY A 85 -5.82 -10.55 -14.96
CA GLY A 85 -4.79 -11.55 -14.66
C GLY A 85 -3.97 -11.24 -13.39
N LYS A 86 -4.52 -10.45 -12.46
CA LYS A 86 -3.92 -10.19 -11.14
C LYS A 86 -4.45 -11.18 -10.12
N ASN A 87 -3.63 -11.59 -9.16
CA ASN A 87 -4.04 -12.49 -8.08
C ASN A 87 -4.33 -11.69 -6.80
N ILE A 88 -5.34 -10.82 -6.82
CA ILE A 88 -5.50 -9.85 -5.75
C ILE A 88 -6.22 -10.40 -4.51
N ARG A 89 -6.86 -11.57 -4.59
CA ARG A 89 -7.56 -12.19 -3.44
C ARG A 89 -6.61 -12.63 -2.32
N GLY A 90 -5.34 -12.87 -2.61
CA GLY A 90 -4.36 -13.16 -1.57
C GLY A 90 -4.13 -12.00 -0.59
N LEU A 91 -4.52 -10.78 -0.97
CA LEU A 91 -4.61 -9.63 -0.06
C LEU A 91 -5.46 -9.91 1.19
N LEU A 92 -6.48 -10.76 1.09
CA LEU A 92 -7.30 -11.14 2.25
C LEU A 92 -6.49 -11.86 3.32
N LYS A 93 -5.51 -12.69 2.95
CA LYS A 93 -4.61 -13.35 3.90
C LYS A 93 -3.74 -12.34 4.65
N ILE A 94 -3.30 -11.30 3.95
CA ILE A 94 -2.54 -10.18 4.53
C ILE A 94 -3.43 -9.42 5.51
N ILE A 95 -4.66 -9.04 5.09
CA ILE A 95 -5.62 -8.36 5.95
C ILE A 95 -5.94 -9.18 7.20
N ASP A 96 -6.20 -10.48 7.07
CA ASP A 96 -6.47 -11.38 8.19
C ASP A 96 -5.31 -11.44 9.19
N LYS A 97 -4.07 -11.45 8.68
CA LYS A 97 -2.88 -11.47 9.53
C LYS A 97 -2.75 -10.17 10.34
N VAL A 98 -2.93 -9.03 9.69
CA VAL A 98 -2.85 -7.71 10.33
C VAL A 98 -3.99 -7.51 11.34
N LYS A 99 -5.20 -7.95 10.98
CA LYS A 99 -6.37 -8.01 11.88
C LYS A 99 -6.08 -8.83 13.14
N LYS A 100 -5.55 -10.06 13.00
CA LYS A 100 -5.24 -10.93 14.15
C LYS A 100 -4.26 -10.30 15.13
N ALA A 101 -3.34 -9.46 14.64
CA ALA A 101 -2.40 -8.71 15.45
C ALA A 101 -2.95 -7.38 15.99
N ASN A 102 -4.23 -7.06 15.72
CA ASN A 102 -4.89 -5.82 16.12
C ASN A 102 -4.11 -4.56 15.69
N LYS A 103 -3.55 -4.57 14.47
CA LYS A 103 -2.79 -3.46 13.90
C LYS A 103 -3.66 -2.63 12.96
N THR A 104 -3.26 -1.39 12.69
CA THR A 104 -4.00 -0.51 11.78
C THR A 104 -3.99 -1.04 10.35
N LEU A 105 -5.12 -0.96 9.65
CA LEU A 105 -5.26 -1.20 8.21
C LEU A 105 -5.90 0.02 7.56
N ALA A 106 -5.24 0.57 6.54
CA ALA A 106 -5.71 1.78 5.88
C ALA A 106 -5.49 1.76 4.36
N CYS A 107 -6.46 2.27 3.61
CA CYS A 107 -6.40 2.47 2.17
C CYS A 107 -5.77 3.84 1.87
N ILE A 108 -4.81 3.90 0.94
CA ILE A 108 -4.05 5.13 0.67
C ILE A 108 -4.17 5.65 -0.76
N ASP A 109 -4.76 4.94 -1.70
CA ASP A 109 -4.85 5.37 -3.10
C ASP A 109 -5.96 6.42 -3.30
N SER A 110 -5.93 7.10 -4.46
CA SER A 110 -7.00 8.01 -4.88
C SER A 110 -8.36 7.33 -4.89
N SER A 111 -9.44 8.11 -4.75
CA SER A 111 -10.80 7.59 -4.74
C SER A 111 -11.25 7.12 -6.13
N LYS A 112 -12.07 6.05 -6.20
CA LYS A 112 -12.79 5.66 -7.43
C LYS A 112 -14.16 6.33 -7.57
N VAL A 113 -14.62 7.03 -6.55
CA VAL A 113 -15.88 7.77 -6.52
C VAL A 113 -15.62 9.25 -6.31
N GLN A 114 -16.39 10.11 -6.98
CA GLN A 114 -16.31 11.54 -6.78
C GLN A 114 -16.75 11.90 -5.35
N THR A 115 -15.93 12.67 -4.64
CA THR A 115 -16.27 13.23 -3.34
C THR A 115 -15.94 14.72 -3.31
N SER A 116 -16.23 15.40 -2.20
CA SER A 116 -15.80 16.80 -2.01
C SER A 116 -14.28 16.96 -1.96
N GLN A 117 -13.55 15.92 -1.54
CA GLN A 117 -12.08 15.92 -1.52
C GLN A 117 -11.50 15.42 -2.83
N TYR A 118 -12.08 14.37 -3.42
CA TYR A 118 -11.62 13.76 -4.67
C TYR A 118 -12.59 14.12 -5.79
N TYR A 119 -12.37 15.25 -6.46
CA TYR A 119 -13.33 15.80 -7.42
C TYR A 119 -12.80 15.93 -8.84
N THR A 120 -11.48 15.82 -9.06
CA THR A 120 -10.89 15.97 -10.40
C THR A 120 -10.71 14.61 -11.07
N PRO A 121 -11.38 14.31 -12.20
CA PRO A 121 -11.16 13.05 -12.90
C PRO A 121 -9.69 12.89 -13.36
N SER A 122 -9.10 11.72 -13.10
CA SER A 122 -7.75 11.40 -13.57
C SER A 122 -7.70 11.31 -15.09
N LYS A 123 -6.62 11.84 -15.68
CA LYS A 123 -6.33 11.72 -17.12
C LYS A 123 -6.26 10.25 -17.61
N HIS A 124 -5.98 9.31 -16.71
CA HIS A 124 -5.84 7.89 -17.03
C HIS A 124 -7.05 7.03 -16.62
N GLY A 125 -8.20 7.66 -16.37
CA GLY A 125 -9.45 6.98 -16.06
C GLY A 125 -9.43 6.23 -14.71
N TYR A 126 -10.60 5.80 -14.26
CA TYR A 126 -10.85 5.01 -13.04
C TYR A 126 -10.72 5.71 -11.68
N TYR A 127 -10.20 6.93 -11.61
CA TYR A 127 -9.97 7.63 -10.33
C TYR A 127 -10.39 9.10 -10.38
N PHE A 128 -10.77 9.61 -9.21
CA PHE A 128 -10.88 11.03 -8.91
C PHE A 128 -9.72 11.41 -8.00
N LEU A 129 -9.10 12.55 -8.29
CA LEU A 129 -7.93 13.08 -7.63
C LEU A 129 -8.32 14.21 -6.66
N LYS A 130 -7.56 14.35 -5.57
CA LYS A 130 -7.60 15.53 -4.70
C LYS A 130 -6.47 16.52 -5.02
N GLY A 131 -5.34 16.02 -5.52
CA GLY A 131 -4.22 16.79 -6.06
C GLY A 131 -4.08 16.64 -7.58
N GLU A 132 -2.85 16.77 -8.06
CA GLU A 132 -2.49 16.70 -9.47
C GLU A 132 -2.28 15.26 -9.97
N SER A 133 -2.00 14.31 -9.06
CA SER A 133 -1.75 12.92 -9.43
C SER A 133 -2.10 11.91 -8.33
N ARG A 134 -2.24 10.63 -8.73
CA ARG A 134 -2.41 9.51 -7.80
C ARG A 134 -1.24 9.37 -6.82
N ASN A 135 -0.01 9.65 -7.25
CA ASN A 135 1.17 9.55 -6.39
C ASN A 135 1.18 10.63 -5.29
N GLU A 136 0.74 11.83 -5.66
CA GLU A 136 0.54 12.91 -4.70
C GLU A 136 -0.56 12.58 -3.70
N ASP A 137 -1.72 12.11 -4.18
CA ASP A 137 -2.83 11.71 -3.33
C ASP A 137 -2.41 10.64 -2.31
N MET A 138 -1.69 9.61 -2.76
CA MET A 138 -1.13 8.57 -1.90
C MET A 138 -0.20 9.13 -0.84
N PHE A 139 0.74 10.00 -1.25
CA PHE A 139 1.67 10.63 -0.33
C PHE A 139 0.94 11.46 0.74
N GLU A 140 -0.05 12.25 0.34
CA GLU A 140 -0.85 13.06 1.24
C GLU A 140 -1.73 12.20 2.18
N ASN A 141 -2.27 11.08 1.69
CA ASN A 141 -3.01 10.14 2.53
C ASN A 141 -2.10 9.47 3.58
N ILE A 142 -0.90 9.03 3.18
CA ILE A 142 0.11 8.47 4.09
C ILE A 142 0.49 9.52 5.15
N ASN A 143 0.75 10.76 4.73
CA ASN A 143 1.09 11.87 5.63
C ASN A 143 -0.01 12.13 6.65
N TRP A 144 -1.26 12.16 6.19
CA TRP A 144 -2.41 12.33 7.07
C TRP A 144 -2.47 11.21 8.13
N TYR A 145 -2.35 9.94 7.71
CA TYR A 145 -2.33 8.82 8.64
C TYR A 145 -1.20 8.88 9.66
N LEU A 146 0.02 9.22 9.22
CA LEU A 146 1.19 9.32 10.10
C LEU A 146 1.09 10.50 11.08
N ASN A 147 0.40 11.59 10.70
CA ASN A 147 0.17 12.72 11.60
C ASN A 147 -0.90 12.38 12.65
N GLU A 148 -1.97 11.69 12.26
CA GLU A 148 -3.04 11.27 13.18
C GLU A 148 -2.58 10.15 14.11
N LYS A 149 -1.74 9.24 13.61
CA LYS A 149 -1.21 8.09 14.35
C LYS A 149 0.28 7.93 14.06
N PRO A 150 1.15 8.66 14.78
CA PRO A 150 2.59 8.51 14.62
C PRO A 150 3.03 7.08 14.95
N GLY A 151 3.84 6.48 14.08
CA GLY A 151 4.24 5.09 14.23
C GLY A 151 5.01 4.55 13.04
N LYS A 152 5.29 3.24 13.07
CA LYS A 152 5.98 2.49 12.02
C LYS A 152 4.98 1.77 11.14
N TYR A 153 4.99 2.07 9.84
CA TYR A 153 4.02 1.54 8.90
C TYR A 153 4.69 0.78 7.77
N LEU A 154 4.08 -0.35 7.42
CA LEU A 154 4.34 -1.05 6.18
C LEU A 154 3.39 -0.51 5.12
N ILE A 155 3.90 -0.24 3.92
CA ILE A 155 3.09 0.11 2.75
C ILE A 155 3.24 -1.03 1.75
N ILE A 156 2.11 -1.50 1.22
CA ILE A 156 2.08 -2.45 0.10
C ILE A 156 1.57 -1.69 -1.11
N ALA A 157 2.44 -1.51 -2.11
CA ALA A 157 2.15 -0.73 -3.31
C ALA A 157 2.90 -1.27 -4.52
N GLY A 158 2.44 -0.94 -5.72
CA GLY A 158 3.04 -1.31 -6.98
C GLY A 158 4.37 -0.59 -7.21
N ALA A 159 5.36 -1.30 -7.74
CA ALA A 159 6.72 -0.81 -7.92
C ALA A 159 6.80 0.50 -8.73
N LYS A 160 5.91 0.70 -9.70
CA LYS A 160 5.86 1.94 -10.50
C LYS A 160 5.49 3.19 -9.71
N HIS A 161 4.80 3.04 -8.59
CA HIS A 161 4.57 4.14 -7.65
C HIS A 161 5.80 4.41 -6.78
N VAL A 162 6.61 3.38 -6.51
CA VAL A 162 7.71 3.42 -5.53
C VAL A 162 9.08 3.71 -6.17
N GLU A 163 9.25 3.49 -7.48
CA GLU A 163 10.45 3.89 -8.23
C GLU A 163 10.81 5.35 -7.95
N LYS A 164 12.09 5.69 -7.76
CA LYS A 164 12.50 7.08 -7.51
C LYS A 164 12.50 7.89 -8.81
N GLY A 165 11.96 9.10 -8.76
CA GLY A 165 12.01 10.08 -9.85
C GLY A 165 10.62 10.54 -10.30
N LYS A 166 10.46 10.73 -11.60
CA LYS A 166 9.20 11.13 -12.23
C LYS A 166 8.47 9.93 -12.80
N HIS A 167 7.16 9.84 -12.56
CA HIS A 167 6.30 8.81 -13.12
C HIS A 167 6.18 9.00 -14.63
N PHE A 168 6.49 7.94 -15.40
CA PHE A 168 6.67 8.01 -16.85
C PHE A 168 5.47 8.53 -17.65
N ARG A 169 4.23 8.36 -17.15
CA ARG A 169 3.02 8.82 -17.85
C ARG A 169 2.60 10.23 -17.49
N SER A 170 2.77 10.62 -16.23
CA SER A 170 2.25 11.89 -15.71
C SER A 170 3.31 12.98 -15.64
N GLY A 171 4.60 12.63 -15.62
CA GLY A 171 5.68 13.58 -15.37
C GLY A 171 5.77 14.08 -13.92
N ASP A 172 4.89 13.59 -13.04
CA ASP A 172 4.84 13.95 -11.62
C ASP A 172 5.82 13.10 -10.78
N ASP A 173 6.26 13.63 -9.63
CA ASP A 173 7.06 12.86 -8.68
C ASP A 173 6.32 11.60 -8.24
N THR A 174 7.02 10.47 -8.30
CA THR A 174 6.53 9.20 -7.79
C THR A 174 6.31 9.26 -6.27
N LEU A 175 5.49 8.36 -5.74
CA LEU A 175 5.34 8.20 -4.30
C LEU A 175 6.71 7.95 -3.63
N GLY A 176 7.57 7.12 -4.25
CA GLY A 176 8.91 6.86 -3.74
C GLY A 176 9.80 8.10 -3.66
N ALA A 177 9.76 8.99 -4.66
CA ALA A 177 10.50 10.25 -4.63
C ALA A 177 10.02 11.16 -3.49
N ARG A 178 8.69 11.27 -3.32
CA ARG A 178 8.06 12.10 -2.28
C ARG A 178 8.39 11.58 -0.87
N LEU A 179 8.31 10.26 -0.65
CA LEU A 179 8.66 9.61 0.62
C LEU A 179 10.16 9.76 0.94
N GLU A 180 11.06 9.55 -0.01
CA GLU A 180 12.50 9.74 0.19
C GLU A 180 12.82 11.19 0.58
N ASN A 181 12.24 12.17 -0.11
CA ASN A 181 12.49 13.59 0.17
C ASN A 181 12.06 13.98 1.60
N LYS A 182 10.86 13.56 2.02
CA LYS A 182 10.30 13.91 3.32
C LYS A 182 10.90 13.11 4.48
N TYR A 183 11.06 11.80 4.32
CA TYR A 183 11.42 10.89 5.42
C TYR A 183 12.90 10.47 5.43
N ARG A 184 13.61 10.58 4.29
CA ARG A 184 15.04 10.31 4.16
C ARG A 184 15.42 8.97 4.78
N GLY A 185 16.42 8.94 5.65
CA GLY A 185 16.91 7.73 6.32
C GLY A 185 15.87 6.95 7.16
N ARG A 186 14.67 7.50 7.39
CA ARG A 186 13.53 6.80 8.05
C ARG A 186 12.64 6.03 7.07
N TYR A 187 12.85 6.18 5.77
CA TYR A 187 12.14 5.46 4.72
C TYR A 187 13.03 4.36 4.11
N VAL A 188 12.40 3.25 3.71
CA VAL A 188 13.04 2.23 2.87
C VAL A 188 12.00 1.61 1.93
N ALA A 189 12.43 1.28 0.71
CA ALA A 189 11.66 0.48 -0.22
C ALA A 189 12.38 -0.82 -0.55
N ILE A 190 11.62 -1.92 -0.56
CA ILE A 190 12.05 -3.26 -0.91
C ILE A 190 11.26 -3.65 -2.15
N PHE A 191 11.94 -3.78 -3.28
CA PHE A 191 11.33 -4.18 -4.55
C PHE A 191 11.19 -5.70 -4.60
N LEU A 192 9.96 -6.16 -4.85
CA LEU A 192 9.55 -7.56 -4.95
C LEU A 192 9.34 -7.93 -6.42
#